data_AF-A0A2S1L8P3-F1
#
_entry.id   AF-A0A2S1L8P3-F1
#
_cell.length_a   1.000
_cell.length_b   1.000
_cell.length_c   1.000
_cell.angle_alpha   90.00
_cell.angle_beta   90.00
_cell.angle_gamma   90.00
#
_symmetry.space_group_name_H-M   'P 1'
#
loop_
_entity.id
_entity.type
_entity.pdbx_description
1 polymer ?
#
loop_
_entity_poly.entity_id
_entity_poly.type
_entity_poly.pdbx_seq_one_letter_code
_entity_poly.pdbx_strand_id
1 'polypeptide(L)'
;MQKSTFKKQLSKNKKQFLTKDWSVILALLLLLNSGFLFAQFTIPEPPKMQTSVYDYANVLSSIEKAQLEEKLIHYSDSTTTQIVVITIESLKGEDIGILTPKWGQQWGIGGTKKDDNGVLILLAKAERKIWISPGYGLEDRLTAGIGGEITRNIIIPEFKAGSYYNGLDKGTDAIIDVFKGKYKGQRKQAESQDFPILPFIIIIVIIIILASKNKGGGSGGNSGNRGGGPSLLDAIILSNLGRGGGGFGGGSSGGGFGGGGGFGGGFGGGGFSGGGSGGSW
;
A
#
# COMPACT_ATOMS: atom_id res chain seq x y z
N MET A 1 65.11 -38.32 29.55
CA MET A 1 64.52 -36.98 29.78
C MET A 1 63.92 -36.33 28.51
N GLN A 2 64.46 -36.55 27.31
CA GLN A 2 64.01 -35.84 26.07
C GLN A 2 62.61 -36.20 25.53
N LYS A 3 62.10 -37.43 25.68
CA LYS A 3 60.75 -37.83 25.19
C LYS A 3 59.59 -37.08 25.87
N SER A 4 59.76 -36.69 27.14
CA SER A 4 58.75 -35.95 27.91
C SER A 4 58.62 -34.50 27.43
N THR A 5 59.75 -33.87 27.10
CA THR A 5 59.81 -32.49 26.60
C THR A 5 59.16 -32.37 25.21
N PHE A 6 59.41 -33.34 24.31
CA PHE A 6 58.84 -33.33 22.96
C PHE A 6 57.31 -33.47 22.95
N LYS A 7 56.75 -34.34 23.80
CA LYS A 7 55.28 -34.55 23.91
C LYS A 7 54.56 -33.31 24.47
N LYS A 8 55.19 -32.60 25.42
CA LYS A 8 54.69 -31.30 25.93
C LYS A 8 54.73 -30.21 24.86
N GLN A 9 55.75 -30.19 24.01
CA GLN A 9 55.91 -29.18 22.96
C GLN A 9 54.91 -29.39 21.81
N LEU A 10 54.67 -30.65 21.42
CA LEU A 10 53.62 -31.00 20.46
C LEU A 10 52.20 -30.68 20.98
N SER A 11 51.94 -30.95 22.27
CA SER A 11 50.67 -30.60 22.92
C SER A 11 50.43 -29.09 22.99
N LYS A 12 51.47 -28.30 23.29
CA LYS A 12 51.39 -26.83 23.29
C LYS A 12 51.10 -26.29 21.88
N ASN A 13 51.82 -26.77 20.87
CA ASN A 13 51.63 -26.32 19.49
C ASN A 13 50.23 -26.67 18.94
N LYS A 14 49.69 -27.85 19.26
CA LYS A 14 48.31 -28.22 18.86
C LYS A 14 47.25 -27.34 19.52
N LYS A 15 47.38 -27.05 20.82
CA LYS A 15 46.46 -26.13 21.52
C LYS A 15 46.54 -24.71 20.96
N GLN A 16 47.75 -24.23 20.66
CA GLN A 16 47.97 -22.89 20.10
C GLN A 16 47.42 -22.74 18.68
N PHE A 17 47.50 -23.78 17.84
CA PHE A 17 46.86 -23.83 16.52
C PHE A 17 45.34 -23.80 16.64
N LEU A 18 44.75 -24.70 17.46
CA LEU A 18 43.30 -24.80 17.64
C LEU A 18 42.66 -23.50 18.19
N THR A 19 43.35 -22.78 19.08
CA THR A 19 42.86 -21.50 19.61
C THR A 19 43.00 -20.33 18.64
N LYS A 20 44.01 -20.38 17.75
CA LYS A 20 44.28 -19.32 16.76
C LYS A 20 43.31 -19.39 15.59
N ASP A 21 42.96 -20.60 15.15
CA ASP A 21 41.98 -20.79 14.08
C ASP A 21 40.57 -20.41 14.52
N TRP A 22 40.21 -20.71 15.77
CA TRP A 22 38.91 -20.30 16.34
C TRP A 22 38.79 -18.78 16.49
N SER A 23 39.88 -18.10 16.86
CA SER A 23 39.88 -16.63 16.98
C SER A 23 39.84 -15.94 15.62
N VAL A 24 40.45 -16.51 14.58
CA VAL A 24 40.31 -16.03 13.19
C VAL A 24 38.88 -16.25 12.67
N ILE A 25 38.27 -17.40 12.95
CA ILE A 25 36.87 -17.68 12.57
C ILE A 25 35.90 -16.76 13.31
N LEU A 26 36.11 -16.51 14.61
CA LEU A 26 35.30 -15.54 15.37
C LEU A 26 35.47 -14.12 14.85
N ALA A 27 36.69 -13.71 14.50
CA ALA A 27 36.95 -12.40 13.91
C ALA A 27 36.28 -12.27 12.53
N LEU A 28 36.32 -13.31 11.69
CA LEU A 28 35.61 -13.33 10.41
C LEU A 28 34.08 -13.28 10.58
N LEU A 29 33.53 -14.02 11.55
CA LEU A 29 32.09 -14.00 11.89
C LEU A 29 31.66 -12.63 12.43
N LEU A 30 32.50 -11.97 13.23
CA LEU A 30 32.25 -10.61 13.72
C LEU A 30 32.33 -9.57 12.59
N LEU A 31 33.28 -9.72 11.66
CA LEU A 31 33.39 -8.89 10.45
C LEU A 31 32.20 -9.08 9.51
N LEU A 32 31.71 -10.31 9.33
CA LEU A 32 30.52 -10.63 8.52
C LEU A 32 29.23 -10.07 9.13
N ASN A 33 29.16 -9.91 10.46
CA ASN A 33 28.01 -9.28 11.14
C ASN A 33 28.06 -7.74 11.16
N SER A 34 29.20 -7.11 10.86
CA SER A 34 29.36 -5.65 10.90
C SER A 34 28.70 -4.91 9.72
N GLY A 35 28.19 -5.63 8.72
CA GLY A 35 27.66 -5.06 7.48
C GLY A 35 26.17 -4.71 7.46
N PHE A 36 25.39 -5.01 8.51
CA PHE A 36 23.94 -4.75 8.54
C PHE A 36 23.57 -3.65 9.55
N LEU A 37 24.16 -2.48 9.41
CA LEU A 37 23.60 -1.26 9.99
C LEU A 37 22.51 -0.75 9.05
N PHE A 38 21.27 -1.25 9.21
CA PHE A 38 20.11 -0.59 8.62
C PHE A 38 19.96 0.76 9.32
N ALA A 39 20.29 1.84 8.62
CA ALA A 39 20.05 3.19 9.10
C ALA A 39 18.53 3.37 9.23
N GLN A 40 18.03 3.37 10.46
CA GLN A 40 16.62 3.65 10.72
C GLN A 40 16.31 5.09 10.27
N PHE A 41 15.21 5.27 9.55
CA PHE A 41 14.71 6.59 9.18
C PHE A 41 14.19 7.30 10.43
N THR A 42 14.76 8.47 10.73
CA THR A 42 14.32 9.30 11.84
C THR A 42 13.22 10.23 11.36
N ILE A 43 11.99 10.00 11.81
CA ILE A 43 10.87 10.91 11.60
C ILE A 43 11.14 12.20 12.38
N PRO A 44 11.13 13.38 11.73
CA PRO A 44 11.30 14.66 12.40
C PRO A 44 10.15 14.96 13.35
N GLU A 45 10.39 15.82 14.33
CA GLU A 45 9.33 16.35 15.19
C GLU A 45 8.31 17.14 14.36
N PRO A 46 7.01 17.09 14.71
CA PRO A 46 6.01 17.89 14.04
C PRO A 46 6.34 19.38 14.20
N PRO A 47 6.29 20.17 13.11
CA PRO A 47 6.64 21.58 13.18
C PRO A 47 5.63 22.36 14.02
N LYS A 48 6.09 23.46 14.62
CA LYS A 48 5.25 24.33 15.47
C LYS A 48 4.06 24.89 14.71
N MET A 49 4.29 25.31 13.46
CA MET A 49 3.24 25.69 12.53
C MET A 49 2.91 24.46 11.69
N GLN A 50 1.74 23.88 11.95
CA GLN A 50 1.30 22.68 11.27
C GLN A 50 0.53 23.09 10.01
N THR A 51 1.10 22.79 8.85
CA THR A 51 0.50 23.01 7.53
C THR A 51 0.21 21.65 6.90
N SER A 52 -0.36 21.64 5.70
CA SER A 52 -0.72 20.41 5.01
C SER A 52 0.39 19.83 4.12
N VAL A 53 1.48 20.56 3.84
CA VAL A 53 2.53 20.10 2.91
C VAL A 53 3.94 20.32 3.46
N TYR A 54 4.73 19.25 3.48
CA TYR A 54 6.10 19.24 3.95
C TYR A 54 7.02 18.69 2.86
N ASP A 55 7.59 19.60 2.05
CA ASP A 55 8.46 19.25 0.93
C ASP A 55 9.94 19.19 1.34
N TYR A 56 10.40 18.06 1.88
CA TYR A 56 11.82 17.87 2.23
C TYR A 56 12.68 17.44 1.04
N ALA A 57 12.06 17.03 -0.08
CA ALA A 57 12.74 16.62 -1.31
C ALA A 57 12.98 17.77 -2.31
N ASN A 58 12.42 18.96 -2.02
CA ASN A 58 12.40 20.12 -2.91
C ASN A 58 11.90 19.75 -4.32
N VAL A 59 10.80 19.01 -4.39
CA VAL A 59 10.17 18.60 -5.66
C VAL A 59 9.06 19.54 -6.11
N LEU A 60 8.65 20.47 -5.24
CA LEU A 60 7.66 21.50 -5.53
C LEU A 60 8.32 22.87 -5.55
N SER A 61 7.91 23.72 -6.50
CA SER A 61 8.19 25.15 -6.41
C SER A 61 7.43 25.79 -5.24
N SER A 62 7.86 26.97 -4.81
CA SER A 62 7.19 27.70 -3.73
C SER A 62 5.72 28.00 -4.04
N ILE A 63 5.37 28.21 -5.32
CA ILE A 63 4.00 28.49 -5.76
C ILE A 63 3.16 27.22 -5.68
N GLU A 64 3.66 26.12 -6.26
CA GLU A 64 2.99 24.81 -6.22
C GLU A 64 2.75 24.32 -4.80
N LYS A 65 3.76 24.46 -3.93
CA LYS A 65 3.62 24.15 -2.51
C LYS A 65 2.50 24.97 -1.87
N ALA A 66 2.52 26.29 -2.06
CA ALA A 66 1.51 27.17 -1.46
C ALA A 66 0.09 26.86 -1.97
N GLN A 67 -0.08 26.58 -3.26
CA GLN A 67 -1.36 26.20 -3.85
C GLN A 67 -1.90 24.89 -3.27
N LEU A 68 -1.04 23.87 -3.15
CA LEU A 68 -1.42 22.60 -2.56
C LEU A 68 -1.75 22.75 -1.08
N GLU A 69 -0.95 23.51 -0.33
CA GLU A 69 -1.21 23.82 1.08
C GLU A 69 -2.57 24.49 1.27
N GLU A 70 -2.83 25.58 0.55
CA GLU A 70 -4.09 26.34 0.63
C GLU A 70 -5.31 25.45 0.35
N LYS A 71 -5.24 24.61 -0.69
CA LYS A 71 -6.29 23.65 -1.02
C LYS A 71 -6.61 22.69 0.13
N LEU A 72 -5.57 22.10 0.73
CA LEU A 72 -5.73 21.09 1.78
C LEU A 72 -6.17 21.70 3.10
N ILE A 73 -5.69 22.91 3.43
CA ILE A 73 -6.16 23.67 4.60
C ILE A 73 -7.64 24.00 4.46
N HIS A 74 -8.05 24.58 3.32
CA HIS A 74 -9.46 24.92 3.07
C HIS A 74 -10.38 23.68 3.12
N TYR A 75 -9.91 22.54 2.63
CA TYR A 75 -10.65 21.30 2.75
C TYR A 75 -10.79 20.82 4.20
N SER A 76 -9.72 20.91 4.98
CA SER A 76 -9.73 20.58 6.41
C SER A 76 -10.71 21.45 7.20
N ASP A 77 -10.72 22.76 6.93
CA ASP A 77 -11.60 23.73 7.61
C ASP A 77 -13.09 23.46 7.35
N SER A 78 -13.43 22.87 6.20
CA SER A 78 -14.81 22.57 5.82
C SER A 78 -15.32 21.18 6.21
N THR A 79 -14.43 20.23 6.57
CA THR A 79 -14.82 18.81 6.73
C THR A 79 -14.23 18.10 7.94
N THR A 80 -13.38 18.75 8.74
CA THR A 80 -12.58 18.14 9.83
C THR A 80 -11.59 17.06 9.39
N THR A 81 -11.44 16.84 8.07
CA THR A 81 -10.52 15.85 7.50
C THR A 81 -9.15 16.46 7.24
N GLN A 82 -8.10 15.88 7.80
CA GLN A 82 -6.72 16.36 7.64
C GLN A 82 -5.98 15.52 6.59
N ILE A 83 -5.75 16.10 5.42
CA ILE A 83 -4.89 15.49 4.39
C ILE A 83 -3.52 16.16 4.47
N VAL A 84 -2.47 15.36 4.65
CA VAL A 84 -1.09 15.83 4.75
C VAL A 84 -0.24 15.18 3.66
N VAL A 85 0.58 15.98 2.99
CA VAL A 85 1.53 15.54 1.97
C VAL A 85 2.95 15.76 2.48
N ILE A 86 3.76 14.71 2.47
CA ILE A 86 5.18 14.77 2.81
C ILE A 86 5.98 14.25 1.63
N THR A 87 7.03 14.97 1.25
CA THR A 87 8.01 14.49 0.28
C THR A 87 9.36 14.34 0.99
N ILE A 88 10.10 13.28 0.68
CA ILE A 88 11.43 13.03 1.21
C ILE A 88 12.36 12.57 0.08
N GLU A 89 13.65 12.89 0.23
CA GLU A 89 14.63 12.50 -0.78
C GLU A 89 14.80 10.97 -0.84
N SER A 90 14.88 10.29 0.30
CA SER A 90 15.06 8.82 0.35
C SER A 90 14.48 8.19 1.61
N LEU A 91 14.02 6.94 1.50
CA LEU A 91 13.58 6.09 2.62
C LEU A 91 14.73 5.53 3.47
N LYS A 92 15.99 5.67 3.01
CA LYS A 92 17.18 5.13 3.69
C LYS A 92 17.10 3.62 3.98
N GLY A 93 16.39 2.88 3.14
CA GLY A 93 16.21 1.43 3.29
C GLY A 93 14.97 1.02 4.09
N GLU A 94 14.16 1.96 4.60
CA GLU A 94 12.86 1.62 5.21
C GLU A 94 11.78 1.32 4.16
N ASP A 95 10.80 0.51 4.55
CA ASP A 95 9.61 0.29 3.75
C ASP A 95 8.64 1.48 3.87
N ILE A 96 8.22 2.04 2.72
CA ILE A 96 7.35 3.21 2.69
C ILE A 96 5.97 2.95 3.31
N GLY A 97 5.45 1.73 3.16
CA GLY A 97 4.17 1.31 3.72
C GLY A 97 4.20 1.09 5.22
N ILE A 98 5.39 0.91 5.82
CA ILE A 98 5.60 0.94 7.27
C ILE A 98 5.87 2.37 7.75
N LEU A 99 6.73 3.12 7.06
CA LEU A 99 7.15 4.45 7.47
C LEU A 99 5.99 5.45 7.47
N THR A 100 5.12 5.38 6.46
CA THR A 100 4.01 6.34 6.30
C THR A 100 3.01 6.28 7.46
N PRO A 101 2.34 5.15 7.76
CA PRO A 101 1.42 5.08 8.90
C PRO A 101 2.13 5.39 10.24
N LYS A 102 3.38 4.97 10.41
CA LYS A 102 4.19 5.30 11.61
C LYS A 102 4.37 6.81 11.76
N TRP A 103 4.65 7.52 10.67
CA TRP A 103 4.81 8.97 10.68
C TRP A 103 3.48 9.67 10.98
N GLY A 104 2.39 9.25 10.34
CA GLY A 104 1.05 9.77 10.63
C GLY A 104 0.67 9.62 12.10
N GLN A 105 0.94 8.44 12.68
CA GLN A 105 0.71 8.13 14.09
C GLN A 105 1.57 8.98 15.02
N GLN A 106 2.86 9.14 14.71
CA GLN A 106 3.80 9.91 15.53
C GLN A 106 3.44 11.40 15.54
N TRP A 107 2.96 11.92 14.41
CA TRP A 107 2.51 13.31 14.32
C TRP A 107 1.09 13.49 14.87
N GLY A 108 0.27 12.43 14.93
CA GLY A 108 -1.10 12.50 15.42
C GLY A 108 -2.06 13.15 14.41
N ILE A 109 -1.81 12.94 13.12
CA ILE A 109 -2.62 13.47 12.01
C ILE A 109 -4.01 12.84 12.05
N GLY A 110 -5.08 13.64 11.94
CA GLY A 110 -6.46 13.16 11.97
C GLY A 110 -7.28 13.63 13.19
N GLY A 111 -6.74 14.56 13.97
CA GLY A 111 -7.43 15.12 15.14
C GLY A 111 -7.47 14.14 16.31
N THR A 112 -8.65 13.92 16.90
CA THR A 112 -8.79 13.04 18.07
C THR A 112 -8.94 11.58 17.66
N LYS A 113 -8.58 10.63 18.54
CA LYS A 113 -8.83 9.18 18.33
C LYS A 113 -10.27 8.81 17.97
N LYS A 114 -11.24 9.67 18.28
CA LYS A 114 -12.66 9.42 18.03
C LYS A 114 -13.06 9.75 16.59
N ASP A 115 -12.45 10.78 16.02
CA ASP A 115 -12.78 11.28 14.69
C ASP A 115 -11.79 10.76 13.65
N ASP A 116 -10.51 10.63 14.02
CA ASP A 116 -9.42 10.01 13.26
C ASP A 116 -9.49 10.16 11.73
N ASN A 117 -9.74 11.40 11.29
CA ASN A 117 -9.98 11.75 9.91
C ASN A 117 -8.68 12.19 9.21
N GLY A 118 -7.60 11.46 9.45
CA GLY A 118 -6.27 11.78 8.90
C GLY A 118 -5.95 11.00 7.63
N VAL A 119 -5.33 11.63 6.64
CA VAL A 119 -4.67 10.94 5.52
C VAL A 119 -3.26 11.47 5.40
N LEU A 120 -2.29 10.56 5.41
CA LEU A 120 -0.91 10.90 5.11
C LEU A 120 -0.51 10.33 3.74
N ILE A 121 0.00 11.21 2.89
CA ILE A 121 0.58 10.87 1.59
C ILE A 121 2.09 11.10 1.69
N LEU A 122 2.89 10.04 1.53
CA LEU A 122 4.34 10.11 1.55
C LEU A 122 4.90 9.81 0.16
N LEU A 123 5.71 10.73 -0.36
CA LEU A 123 6.48 10.56 -1.60
C LEU A 123 7.97 10.41 -1.25
N ALA A 124 8.58 9.32 -1.71
CA ALA A 124 10.02 9.11 -1.64
C ALA A 124 10.63 9.17 -3.05
N LYS A 125 11.41 10.22 -3.29
CA LYS A 125 11.88 10.59 -4.63
C LYS A 125 12.93 9.62 -5.18
N ALA A 126 13.96 9.30 -4.39
CA ALA A 126 15.04 8.42 -4.82
C ALA A 126 14.53 7.01 -5.14
N GLU A 127 13.62 6.47 -4.32
CA GLU A 127 13.02 5.16 -4.54
C GLU A 127 11.87 5.19 -5.56
N ARG A 128 11.47 6.37 -6.03
CA ARG A 128 10.34 6.59 -6.93
C ARG A 128 9.09 5.87 -6.43
N LYS A 129 8.76 6.09 -5.15
CA LYS A 129 7.63 5.45 -4.46
C LYS A 129 6.71 6.50 -3.84
N ILE A 130 5.43 6.18 -3.82
CA ILE A 130 4.41 6.92 -3.09
C ILE A 130 3.54 5.97 -2.29
N TRP A 131 3.10 6.40 -1.11
CA TRP A 131 2.16 5.67 -0.27
C TRP A 131 1.11 6.60 0.31
N ILE A 132 -0.13 6.13 0.36
CA ILE A 132 -1.29 6.79 0.93
C ILE A 132 -1.74 5.93 2.11
N SER A 133 -1.73 6.50 3.30
CA SER A 133 -2.20 5.86 4.52
C SER A 133 -3.39 6.66 5.07
N PRO A 134 -4.61 6.10 5.05
CA PRO A 134 -5.75 6.64 5.79
C PRO A 134 -5.63 6.29 7.29
N GLY A 135 -6.13 7.17 8.15
CA GLY A 135 -6.38 6.90 9.56
C GLY A 135 -7.68 6.10 9.76
N TYR A 136 -7.90 5.57 10.96
CA TYR A 136 -8.96 4.59 11.22
C TYR A 136 -10.36 5.11 10.85
N GLY A 137 -10.62 6.42 10.99
CA GLY A 137 -11.91 7.04 10.70
C GLY A 137 -12.26 7.10 9.20
N LEU A 138 -11.31 6.81 8.31
CA LEU A 138 -11.45 6.97 6.87
C LEU A 138 -11.29 5.66 6.08
N GLU A 139 -10.94 4.55 6.73
CA GLU A 139 -10.62 3.29 6.05
C GLU A 139 -11.83 2.66 5.33
N ASP A 140 -13.04 2.90 5.82
CA ASP A 140 -14.29 2.45 5.21
C ASP A 140 -14.58 3.16 3.87
N ARG A 141 -14.04 4.37 3.69
CA ARG A 141 -14.23 5.22 2.50
C ARG A 141 -13.03 5.17 1.57
N LEU A 142 -11.84 5.40 2.10
CA LEU A 142 -10.57 5.34 1.37
C LEU A 142 -9.91 3.98 1.63
N THR A 143 -10.48 2.94 1.03
CA THR A 143 -9.92 1.58 1.12
C THR A 143 -8.57 1.47 0.38
N ALA A 144 -7.75 0.47 0.72
CA ALA A 144 -6.50 0.18 0.00
C ALA A 144 -6.71 -0.06 -1.52
N GLY A 145 -7.88 -0.59 -1.91
CA GLY A 145 -8.25 -0.75 -3.32
C GLY A 145 -8.40 0.59 -4.03
N ILE A 146 -9.16 1.51 -3.43
CA ILE A 146 -9.41 2.86 -3.96
C ILE A 146 -8.11 3.68 -3.97
N GLY A 147 -7.37 3.72 -2.86
CA GLY A 147 -6.09 4.45 -2.80
C GLY A 147 -5.06 3.90 -3.80
N GLY A 148 -5.04 2.58 -4.01
CA GLY A 148 -4.19 1.96 -5.02
C GLY A 148 -4.63 2.31 -6.44
N GLU A 149 -5.93 2.45 -6.69
CA GLU A 149 -6.46 2.92 -7.96
C GLU A 149 -6.06 4.37 -8.24
N ILE A 150 -6.30 5.28 -7.29
CA ILE A 150 -5.87 6.69 -7.37
C ILE A 150 -4.37 6.76 -7.66
N THR A 151 -3.56 6.00 -6.92
CA THR A 151 -2.12 5.98 -7.11
C THR A 151 -1.73 5.54 -8.52
N ARG A 152 -2.25 4.41 -8.99
CA ARG A 152 -1.86 3.83 -10.29
C ARG A 152 -2.39 4.61 -11.49
N ASN A 153 -3.62 5.11 -11.42
CA ASN A 153 -4.33 5.67 -12.57
C ASN A 153 -4.22 7.20 -12.65
N ILE A 154 -3.97 7.88 -11.53
CA ILE A 154 -3.97 9.34 -11.46
C ILE A 154 -2.57 9.87 -11.13
N ILE A 155 -1.95 9.36 -10.06
CA ILE A 155 -0.69 9.94 -9.55
C ILE A 155 0.52 9.49 -10.38
N ILE A 156 0.72 8.17 -10.52
CA ILE A 156 1.89 7.59 -11.19
C ILE A 156 2.07 8.09 -12.63
N PRO A 157 1.02 8.25 -13.46
CA PRO A 157 1.19 8.78 -14.82
C PRO A 157 1.82 10.19 -14.84
N GLU A 158 1.42 11.07 -13.93
CA GLU A 158 2.00 12.42 -13.82
C GLU A 158 3.46 12.38 -13.37
N PHE A 159 3.79 11.49 -12.42
CA PHE A 159 5.17 11.32 -11.95
C PHE A 159 6.08 10.76 -13.05
N LYS A 160 5.58 9.85 -13.90
CA LYS A 160 6.31 9.38 -15.09
C LYS A 160 6.54 10.49 -16.10
N ALA A 161 5.64 11.46 -16.19
CA ALA A 161 5.80 12.66 -17.00
C ALA A 161 6.70 13.74 -16.36
N GLY A 162 7.22 13.48 -15.14
CA GLY A 162 8.09 14.41 -14.42
C GLY A 162 7.35 15.52 -13.66
N SER A 163 6.01 15.47 -13.59
CA SER A 163 5.21 16.48 -12.89
C SER A 163 4.76 15.97 -11.51
N TYR A 164 5.55 16.26 -10.48
CA TYR A 164 5.23 15.90 -9.10
C TYR A 164 4.03 16.67 -8.57
N TYR A 165 3.96 17.97 -8.85
CA TYR A 165 2.83 18.79 -8.42
C TYR A 165 1.51 18.26 -9.00
N ASN A 166 1.40 18.06 -10.31
CA ASN A 166 0.15 17.58 -10.93
C ASN A 166 -0.29 16.22 -10.37
N GLY A 167 0.66 15.31 -10.09
CA GLY A 167 0.34 14.01 -9.49
C GLY A 167 -0.23 14.14 -8.08
N LEU A 168 0.36 14.99 -7.24
CA LEU A 168 -0.11 15.23 -5.88
C LEU A 168 -1.41 16.03 -5.85
N ASP A 169 -1.55 17.04 -6.72
CA ASP A 169 -2.72 17.87 -6.86
C ASP A 169 -3.95 17.05 -7.29
N LYS A 170 -3.86 16.32 -8.42
CA LYS A 170 -4.94 15.45 -8.90
C LYS A 170 -5.20 14.27 -7.95
N GLY A 171 -4.16 13.74 -7.32
CA GLY A 171 -4.30 12.66 -6.34
C GLY A 171 -5.11 13.09 -5.12
N THR A 172 -4.82 14.28 -4.59
CA THR A 172 -5.57 14.85 -3.45
C THR A 172 -7.00 15.24 -3.84
N ASP A 173 -7.25 15.72 -5.06
CA ASP A 173 -8.60 15.95 -5.57
C ASP A 173 -9.42 14.65 -5.62
N ALA A 174 -8.81 13.57 -6.11
CA ALA A 174 -9.47 12.26 -6.16
C ALA A 174 -9.81 11.73 -4.75
N ILE A 175 -8.90 11.92 -3.78
CA ILE A 175 -9.17 11.57 -2.37
C ILE A 175 -10.31 12.41 -1.80
N ILE A 176 -10.33 13.72 -2.07
CA ILE A 176 -11.43 14.62 -1.69
C ILE A 176 -12.75 14.16 -2.31
N ASP A 177 -12.74 13.70 -3.56
CA ASP A 177 -13.93 13.17 -4.22
C ASP A 177 -14.41 11.85 -3.60
N VAL A 178 -13.51 10.99 -3.13
CA VAL A 178 -13.87 9.80 -2.33
C VAL A 178 -14.62 10.24 -1.08
N PHE A 179 -14.08 11.25 -0.37
CA PHE A 179 -14.69 11.81 0.83
C PHE A 179 -15.91 12.70 0.59
N LYS A 180 -16.25 12.99 -0.67
CA LYS A 180 -17.53 13.60 -1.05
C LYS A 180 -18.53 12.58 -1.62
N GLY A 181 -18.14 11.31 -1.72
CA GLY A 181 -18.95 10.26 -2.36
C GLY A 181 -19.09 10.45 -3.89
N LYS A 182 -18.21 11.25 -4.49
CA LYS A 182 -18.20 11.58 -5.93
C LYS A 182 -17.24 10.72 -6.74
N TYR A 183 -16.33 10.00 -6.09
CA TYR A 183 -15.33 9.18 -6.78
C TYR A 183 -15.99 8.02 -7.52
N LYS A 184 -15.93 8.08 -8.85
CA LYS A 184 -16.37 7.02 -9.75
C LYS A 184 -15.13 6.25 -10.18
N GLY A 185 -14.62 5.40 -9.30
CA GLY A 185 -13.49 4.53 -9.64
C GLY A 185 -13.76 3.78 -10.94
N GLN A 186 -12.74 3.62 -11.77
CA GLN A 186 -12.75 2.69 -12.87
C GLN A 186 -12.71 1.28 -12.27
N ARG A 187 -13.90 0.70 -12.03
CA ARG A 187 -14.01 -0.76 -12.02
C ARG A 187 -13.45 -1.22 -13.36
N LYS A 188 -12.21 -1.69 -13.38
CA LYS A 188 -11.78 -2.61 -14.42
C LYS A 188 -12.79 -3.74 -14.35
N GLN A 189 -13.71 -3.77 -15.31
CA GLN A 189 -14.43 -4.99 -15.61
C GLN A 189 -13.33 -6.03 -15.72
N ALA A 190 -13.41 -7.10 -14.93
CA ALA A 190 -12.55 -8.23 -15.15
C ALA A 190 -12.75 -8.57 -16.64
N GLU A 191 -11.76 -8.27 -17.48
CA GLU A 191 -11.66 -8.95 -18.75
C GLU A 191 -11.77 -10.41 -18.36
N SER A 192 -12.84 -11.06 -18.78
CA SER A 192 -12.92 -12.50 -18.76
C SER A 192 -11.69 -12.94 -19.52
N GLN A 193 -10.62 -13.28 -18.79
CA GLN A 193 -9.66 -14.21 -19.32
C GLN A 193 -10.50 -15.44 -19.60
N ASP A 194 -10.90 -15.57 -20.86
CA ASP A 194 -11.53 -16.75 -21.39
C ASP A 194 -10.58 -17.87 -21.05
N PHE A 195 -10.82 -18.53 -19.92
CA PHE A 195 -10.12 -19.74 -19.56
C PHE A 195 -10.29 -20.64 -20.77
N PRO A 196 -9.21 -21.06 -21.44
CA PRO A 196 -9.35 -21.87 -22.64
C PRO A 196 -10.02 -23.17 -22.19
N ILE A 197 -11.31 -23.30 -22.50
CA ILE A 197 -12.15 -24.42 -22.07
C ILE A 197 -11.67 -25.70 -22.81
N LEU A 198 -11.04 -25.52 -23.98
CA LEU A 198 -10.52 -26.58 -24.84
C LEU A 198 -9.56 -27.56 -24.14
N PRO A 199 -8.45 -27.13 -23.49
CA PRO A 199 -7.57 -28.04 -22.76
C PRO A 199 -8.28 -28.77 -21.62
N PHE A 200 -9.24 -28.13 -20.94
CA PHE A 200 -10.04 -28.78 -19.89
C PHE A 200 -10.95 -29.87 -20.46
N ILE A 201 -11.63 -29.62 -21.59
CA ILE A 201 -12.44 -30.62 -22.28
C ILE A 201 -11.58 -31.79 -22.76
N ILE A 202 -10.40 -31.52 -23.31
CA ILE A 202 -9.47 -32.57 -23.76
C ILE A 202 -9.03 -33.45 -22.57
N ILE A 203 -8.70 -32.85 -21.43
CA ILE A 203 -8.33 -33.58 -20.21
C ILE A 203 -9.51 -34.43 -19.70
N ILE A 204 -10.73 -33.87 -19.68
CA ILE A 204 -11.93 -34.61 -19.25
C ILE A 204 -12.22 -35.78 -20.19
N VAL A 205 -12.12 -35.59 -21.51
CA VAL A 205 -12.32 -36.66 -22.49
C VAL A 205 -11.25 -37.76 -22.34
N ILE A 206 -9.99 -37.40 -22.11
CA ILE A 206 -8.91 -38.36 -21.85
C ILE A 206 -9.19 -39.15 -20.56
N ILE A 207 -9.64 -38.49 -19.49
CA ILE A 207 -10.02 -39.15 -18.23
C ILE A 207 -11.20 -40.10 -18.44
N ILE A 208 -12.22 -39.71 -19.21
CA ILE A 208 -13.38 -40.56 -19.51
C ILE A 208 -12.94 -41.79 -20.34
N ILE A 209 -12.05 -41.61 -21.32
CA ILE A 209 -11.53 -42.72 -22.12
C ILE A 209 -10.68 -43.66 -21.24
N LEU A 210 -9.83 -43.13 -20.37
CA LEU A 210 -9.03 -43.92 -19.43
C LEU A 210 -9.92 -44.65 -18.39
N ALA A 211 -10.97 -43.99 -17.90
CA ALA A 211 -11.95 -44.59 -16.99
C ALA A 211 -12.83 -45.65 -17.69
N SER A 212 -13.11 -45.48 -18.98
CA SER A 212 -13.88 -46.44 -19.78
C SER A 212 -13.10 -47.72 -20.08
N LYS A 213 -11.76 -47.64 -20.20
CA LYS A 213 -10.89 -48.80 -20.43
C LYS A 213 -10.64 -49.63 -19.16
N ASN A 214 -11.10 -49.17 -17.99
CA ASN A 214 -10.94 -49.86 -16.71
C ASN A 214 -12.22 -50.55 -16.18
N LYS A 215 -13.27 -50.70 -16.99
CA LYS A 215 -14.49 -51.44 -16.62
C LYS A 215 -14.61 -52.76 -17.39
N GLY A 216 -13.78 -53.72 -17.00
CA GLY A 216 -14.15 -55.13 -17.08
C GLY A 216 -14.78 -55.57 -15.75
N GLY A 217 -16.10 -55.78 -15.72
CA GLY A 217 -16.79 -56.57 -14.69
C GLY A 217 -17.81 -55.87 -13.78
N GLY A 218 -19.04 -56.40 -13.76
CA GLY A 218 -20.06 -56.29 -12.69
C GLY A 218 -21.02 -55.10 -12.79
N SER A 219 -22.26 -55.24 -13.28
CA SER A 219 -23.46 -55.86 -12.66
C SER A 219 -24.22 -54.97 -11.65
N GLY A 220 -25.46 -54.60 -12.02
CA GLY A 220 -26.57 -54.19 -11.14
C GLY A 220 -26.52 -52.74 -10.62
N GLY A 221 -27.59 -51.94 -10.55
CA GLY A 221 -29.01 -52.12 -10.83
C GLY A 221 -29.75 -50.82 -10.46
N ASN A 222 -30.74 -50.49 -11.28
CA ASN A 222 -32.03 -49.81 -11.07
C ASN A 222 -32.29 -48.74 -9.97
N SER A 223 -33.19 -47.81 -10.35
CA SER A 223 -34.01 -46.88 -9.55
C SER A 223 -33.36 -45.53 -9.20
N GLY A 224 -33.95 -44.35 -9.41
CA GLY A 224 -35.29 -43.97 -9.83
C GLY A 224 -35.64 -42.58 -9.24
N ASN A 225 -35.98 -41.63 -10.12
CA ASN A 225 -36.99 -40.57 -9.96
C ASN A 225 -36.76 -39.30 -9.08
N ARG A 226 -36.86 -38.14 -9.76
CA ARG A 226 -37.56 -36.87 -9.43
C ARG A 226 -37.14 -36.00 -8.23
N GLY A 227 -36.73 -34.77 -8.57
CA GLY A 227 -36.78 -33.60 -7.68
C GLY A 227 -36.14 -32.37 -8.33
N GLY A 228 -36.89 -31.64 -9.16
CA GLY A 228 -36.42 -30.45 -9.88
C GLY A 228 -36.22 -29.25 -8.96
N GLY A 229 -35.00 -28.71 -8.96
CA GLY A 229 -34.68 -27.37 -8.45
C GLY A 229 -34.85 -26.30 -9.54
N PRO A 230 -35.02 -25.02 -9.17
CA PRO A 230 -35.34 -23.95 -10.11
C PRO A 230 -34.19 -23.77 -11.11
N SER A 231 -34.56 -23.54 -12.36
CA SER A 231 -33.61 -23.47 -13.46
C SER A 231 -32.83 -22.16 -13.42
N LEU A 232 -31.57 -22.18 -13.89
CA LEU A 232 -30.73 -20.97 -14.07
C LEU A 232 -31.43 -19.89 -14.92
N LEU A 233 -32.40 -20.29 -15.75
CA LEU A 233 -33.21 -19.39 -16.56
C LEU A 233 -34.15 -18.53 -15.70
N ASP A 234 -34.69 -19.06 -14.60
CA ASP A 234 -35.54 -18.31 -13.66
C ASP A 234 -34.74 -17.26 -12.88
N ALA A 235 -33.49 -17.59 -12.55
CA ALA A 235 -32.58 -16.66 -11.87
C ALA A 235 -32.16 -15.49 -12.79
N ILE A 236 -31.98 -15.75 -14.09
CA ILE A 236 -31.58 -14.74 -15.09
C ILE A 236 -32.74 -13.80 -15.44
N ILE A 237 -33.97 -14.31 -15.49
CA ILE A 237 -35.15 -13.50 -15.79
C ILE A 237 -35.48 -12.56 -14.63
N LEU A 238 -35.24 -12.97 -13.38
CA LEU A 238 -35.52 -12.16 -12.20
C LEU A 238 -34.50 -11.03 -11.96
N SER A 239 -33.29 -11.13 -12.53
CA SER A 239 -32.23 -10.11 -12.38
C SER A 239 -32.35 -8.88 -13.28
N ASN A 240 -33.27 -8.85 -14.26
CA ASN A 240 -33.38 -7.74 -15.23
C ASN A 240 -34.56 -6.77 -15.00
N LEU A 241 -35.24 -6.86 -13.86
CA LEU A 241 -36.30 -5.91 -13.47
C LEU A 241 -35.87 -5.15 -12.21
N GLY A 242 -35.09 -4.08 -12.37
CA GLY A 242 -34.59 -3.36 -11.20
C GLY A 242 -33.85 -2.05 -11.46
N ARG A 243 -34.60 -1.02 -11.88
CA ARG A 243 -34.48 0.38 -11.39
C ARG A 243 -33.34 1.25 -11.95
N GLY A 244 -33.74 2.16 -12.84
CA GLY A 244 -32.92 3.27 -13.33
C GLY A 244 -33.05 4.59 -12.56
N GLY A 245 -32.38 5.61 -13.11
CA GLY A 245 -32.78 7.01 -13.09
C GLY A 245 -32.04 7.95 -12.12
N GLY A 246 -31.44 9.02 -12.67
CA GLY A 246 -31.28 10.30 -11.96
C GLY A 246 -29.89 10.94 -12.02
N GLY A 247 -29.70 11.91 -12.92
CA GLY A 247 -28.56 12.84 -12.92
C GLY A 247 -28.82 14.11 -12.11
N PHE A 248 -27.76 14.87 -11.81
CA PHE A 248 -27.64 16.30 -11.46
C PHE A 248 -26.14 16.49 -11.12
N GLY A 249 -25.39 17.55 -11.41
CA GLY A 249 -25.62 18.94 -11.80
C GLY A 249 -24.37 19.69 -11.30
N GLY A 250 -23.69 20.43 -12.18
CA GLY A 250 -22.37 21.00 -11.92
C GLY A 250 -22.35 22.22 -11.00
N GLY A 251 -21.14 22.63 -10.62
CA GLY A 251 -20.86 23.87 -9.91
C GLY A 251 -19.37 24.04 -9.64
N SER A 252 -18.68 24.76 -10.52
CA SER A 252 -17.39 25.40 -10.24
C SER A 252 -17.61 26.67 -9.44
N SER A 253 -16.72 26.96 -8.50
CA SER A 253 -16.40 28.32 -8.10
C SER A 253 -14.94 28.38 -7.67
N GLY A 254 -14.21 29.30 -8.26
CA GLY A 254 -12.86 29.66 -7.88
C GLY A 254 -12.83 31.07 -7.30
N GLY A 255 -11.75 31.36 -6.58
CA GLY A 255 -11.33 32.72 -6.25
C GLY A 255 -11.02 32.92 -4.77
N GLY A 256 -9.78 33.32 -4.48
CA GLY A 256 -9.40 33.98 -3.22
C GLY A 256 -8.06 33.53 -2.66
N PHE A 257 -6.95 34.07 -3.21
CA PHE A 257 -5.63 34.00 -2.57
C PHE A 257 -5.63 34.86 -1.29
N GLY A 258 -5.22 34.29 -0.16
CA GLY A 258 -4.95 35.10 1.03
C GLY A 258 -4.63 34.34 2.31
N GLY A 259 -3.34 34.22 2.60
CA GLY A 259 -2.81 34.03 3.97
C GLY A 259 -2.65 32.58 4.41
N GLY A 260 -1.41 32.10 4.45
CA GLY A 260 -1.07 30.79 5.01
C GLY A 260 -1.45 30.69 6.48
N GLY A 261 -2.61 30.09 6.75
CA GLY A 261 -3.04 29.62 8.06
C GLY A 261 -2.59 28.18 8.28
N GLY A 262 -2.18 27.82 9.49
CA GLY A 262 -1.99 26.41 9.84
C GLY A 262 -3.33 25.71 10.06
N PHE A 263 -3.31 24.38 10.24
CA PHE A 263 -4.51 23.63 10.64
C PHE A 263 -5.12 24.25 11.91
N GLY A 264 -6.39 24.67 11.87
CA GLY A 264 -7.06 25.36 12.98
C GLY A 264 -7.18 24.55 14.29
N GLY A 265 -6.99 23.22 14.23
CA GLY A 265 -7.04 22.32 15.39
C GLY A 265 -5.72 21.60 15.72
N GLY A 266 -4.67 21.82 14.92
CA GLY A 266 -3.41 21.08 15.01
C GLY A 266 -3.53 19.55 14.87
N PHE A 267 -2.40 18.85 15.03
CA PHE A 267 -2.31 17.40 15.11
C PHE A 267 -2.53 16.98 16.57
N GLY A 268 -3.48 16.07 16.80
CA GLY A 268 -4.12 15.87 18.11
C GLY A 268 -4.24 14.42 18.59
N GLY A 269 -3.61 13.47 17.89
CA GLY A 269 -3.60 12.06 18.29
C GLY A 269 -4.46 11.11 17.43
N GLY A 270 -4.56 11.37 16.13
CA GLY A 270 -5.09 10.41 15.16
C GLY A 270 -4.31 9.09 15.14
N GLY A 271 -4.97 8.04 14.70
CA GLY A 271 -4.52 6.66 14.69
C GLY A 271 -4.30 6.12 13.27
N PHE A 272 -3.25 5.32 13.09
CA PHE A 272 -3.01 4.64 11.81
C PHE A 272 -2.85 3.13 12.06
N SER A 273 -3.56 2.31 11.29
CA SER A 273 -3.58 0.84 11.45
C SER A 273 -2.38 0.10 10.85
N GLY A 274 -1.54 0.81 10.09
CA GLY A 274 -0.57 0.19 9.19
C GLY A 274 -1.16 -0.14 7.80
N GLY A 275 -2.47 0.08 7.61
CA GLY A 275 -3.14 -0.01 6.31
C GLY A 275 -2.80 1.15 5.37
N GLY A 276 -2.87 0.89 4.07
CA GLY A 276 -2.65 1.89 3.04
C GLY A 276 -2.46 1.28 1.67
N SER A 277 -2.07 2.12 0.72
CA SER A 277 -1.82 1.70 -0.65
C SER A 277 -0.84 2.65 -1.32
N GLY A 278 -0.06 2.12 -2.25
CA GLY A 278 0.94 2.92 -2.94
C GLY A 278 1.40 2.28 -4.22
N GLY A 279 2.48 2.81 -4.76
CA GLY A 279 3.09 2.30 -5.98
C GLY A 279 4.40 3.00 -6.31
N SER A 280 5.05 2.50 -7.35
CA SER A 280 6.31 3.05 -7.87
C SER A 280 6.20 3.42 -9.34
N TRP A 281 7.06 4.33 -9.79
CA TRP A 281 7.11 4.76 -11.18
C TRP A 281 8.49 4.68 -11.79
#